data_AF-A0A524EYU3-F1
#
_entry.id   AF-A0A524EYU3-F1
#
_cell.length_a   1.000
_cell.length_b   1.000
_cell.length_c   1.000
_cell.angle_alpha   90.00
_cell.angle_beta   90.00
_cell.angle_gamma   90.00
#
_symmetry.space_group_name_H-M   'P 1'
#
loop_
_entity.id
_entity.type
_entity.pdbx_description
1 polymer ?
#
loop_
_entity_poly.entity_id
_entity_poly.type
_entity_poly.pdbx_seq_one_letter_code
_entity_poly.pdbx_strand_id
1 'polypeptide(L)'
;MKPEEINKTLSLLSDLEEKRKEIHNLLAEMAVSPRLDLLEEIVKDVLDNNVPLQKMGYTEEKIKTTEKESEPQTIMNIINNLISNIKTNPSIKIIYIKLFLDRFHEISDQDKAAILQDVKDVDPDKLKDKLLPLVSVFELDK
;
A
#
# COMPACT_ATOMS: atom_id res chain seq x y z
N MET A 1 39.79 27.66 36.57
CA MET A 1 38.81 26.78 37.23
C MET A 1 39.51 26.09 38.39
N LYS A 2 38.91 26.13 39.57
CA LYS A 2 39.44 25.42 40.74
C LYS A 2 39.17 23.90 40.55
N PRO A 3 40.05 23.01 41.03
CA PRO A 3 39.86 21.56 40.89
C PRO A 3 38.52 21.06 41.46
N GLU A 4 37.97 21.74 42.48
CA GLU A 4 36.64 21.46 43.03
C GLU A 4 35.50 21.71 42.05
N GLU A 5 35.62 22.73 41.19
CA GLU A 5 34.62 23.05 40.17
C GLU A 5 34.63 21.98 39.07
N ILE A 6 35.82 21.50 38.69
CA ILE A 6 36.00 20.44 37.70
C ILE A 6 35.38 19.12 38.19
N ASN A 7 35.62 18.76 39.45
CA ASN A 7 35.03 17.56 40.05
C ASN A 7 33.50 17.65 40.15
N LYS A 8 32.95 18.82 40.46
CA LYS A 8 31.51 19.06 40.41
C LYS A 8 30.95 18.89 39.01
N THR A 9 31.60 19.45 38.00
CA THR A 9 31.17 19.32 36.60
C THR A 9 31.22 17.87 36.13
N LEU A 10 32.26 17.12 36.50
CA LEU A 10 32.39 15.70 36.17
C LEU A 10 31.32 14.84 36.85
N SER A 11 31.01 15.11 38.12
CA SER A 11 29.90 14.44 38.82
C SER A 11 28.56 14.69 38.11
N LEU A 12 28.30 15.93 37.72
CA LEU A 12 27.07 16.31 37.04
C LEU A 12 26.94 15.68 35.65
N LEU A 13 28.08 15.48 34.97
CA LEU A 13 28.16 14.78 33.69
C LEU A 13 27.84 13.29 33.86
N SER A 14 28.39 12.66 34.90
CA SER A 14 28.12 11.26 35.23
C SER A 14 26.64 11.02 35.54
N ASP A 15 26.02 11.91 36.32
CA ASP A 15 24.59 11.84 36.66
C ASP A 15 23.70 11.97 35.40
N LEU A 16 24.12 12.81 34.44
CA LEU A 16 23.44 12.98 33.16
C LEU A 16 23.55 11.72 32.28
N GLU A 17 24.71 11.08 32.25
CA GLU A 17 24.91 9.83 31.51
C GLU A 17 24.07 8.69 32.07
N GLU A 18 23.98 8.59 33.40
CA GLU A 18 23.16 7.58 34.07
C GLU A 18 21.66 7.79 33.77
N LYS A 19 21.17 9.03 33.88
CA LYS A 19 19.78 9.36 33.51
C LYS A 19 19.48 9.11 32.03
N ARG A 20 20.44 9.39 31.14
CA ARG A 20 20.29 9.10 29.70
C ARG A 20 20.12 7.60 29.47
N LYS A 21 20.91 6.77 30.16
CA LYS A 21 20.82 5.30 30.06
C LYS A 21 19.48 4.79 30.57
N GLU A 22 19.00 5.35 31.68
CA GLU A 22 17.70 5.02 32.26
C GLU A 22 16.54 5.34 31.30
N ILE A 23 16.55 6.53 30.68
CA ILE A 23 15.57 6.91 29.65
C ILE A 23 15.64 5.97 28.44
N HIS A 24 16.84 5.61 27.99
CA HIS A 24 17.00 4.71 26.84
C HIS A 24 16.41 3.33 27.11
N ASN A 25 16.62 2.80 28.31
CA ASN A 25 16.05 1.51 28.72
C ASN A 25 14.51 1.58 28.77
N LEU A 26 13.96 2.64 29.38
CA LEU A 26 12.50 2.84 29.43
C LEU A 26 11.89 2.94 28.02
N LEU A 27 12.54 3.66 27.11
CA LEU A 27 12.09 3.76 25.71
C LEU A 27 12.21 2.44 24.95
N ALA A 28 13.21 1.61 25.26
CA ALA A 28 13.37 0.29 24.68
C ALA A 28 12.30 -0.70 25.19
N GLU A 29 11.83 -0.52 26.42
CA GLU A 29 10.73 -1.29 27.02
C GLU A 29 9.34 -0.84 26.53
N MET A 30 9.25 0.37 25.96
CA MET A 30 8.03 0.82 25.29
C MET A 30 7.85 0.02 24.00
N ALA A 31 7.08 -1.06 24.08
CA ALA A 31 6.53 -1.76 22.93
C ALA A 31 5.52 -0.85 22.21
N VAL A 32 6.03 0.13 21.47
CA VAL A 32 5.22 0.82 20.47
C VAL A 32 5.07 -0.17 19.34
N SER A 33 3.94 -0.89 19.31
CA SER A 33 3.61 -1.72 18.15
C SER A 33 3.80 -0.86 16.90
N PRO A 34 4.64 -1.31 15.96
CA PRO A 34 4.73 -0.69 14.65
C PRO A 34 3.33 -0.39 14.14
N ARG A 35 3.15 0.78 13.54
CA ARG A 35 1.87 1.17 12.94
C ARG A 35 1.30 0.08 12.01
N LEU A 36 2.19 -0.72 11.42
CA LEU A 36 1.89 -1.89 10.59
C LEU A 36 1.15 -2.98 11.38
N ASP A 37 1.66 -3.38 12.54
CA ASP A 37 1.05 -4.42 13.39
C ASP A 37 -0.37 -4.03 13.83
N LEU A 38 -0.56 -2.76 14.20
CA LEU A 38 -1.88 -2.23 14.53
C LEU A 38 -2.83 -2.26 13.32
N LEU A 39 -2.29 -1.96 12.13
CA LEU A 39 -3.06 -2.02 10.89
C LEU A 39 -3.48 -3.46 10.55
N GLU A 40 -2.58 -4.42 10.73
CA GLU A 40 -2.87 -5.85 10.53
C GLU A 40 -3.97 -6.32 11.48
N GLU A 41 -3.91 -5.92 12.74
CA GLU A 41 -4.94 -6.24 13.74
C GLU A 41 -6.29 -5.63 13.36
N ILE A 42 -6.33 -4.38 12.92
CA ILE A 42 -7.54 -3.71 12.43
C ILE A 42 -8.10 -4.44 11.20
N VAL A 43 -7.25 -4.80 10.23
CA VAL A 43 -7.66 -5.51 9.02
C VAL A 43 -8.28 -6.86 9.38
N LYS A 44 -7.64 -7.60 10.29
CA LYS A 44 -8.16 -8.88 10.78
C LYS A 44 -9.52 -8.72 11.44
N ASP A 45 -9.67 -7.76 12.35
CA ASP A 45 -10.92 -7.50 13.05
C ASP A 45 -12.06 -7.11 12.09
N VAL A 46 -11.76 -6.30 11.07
CA VAL A 46 -12.73 -5.94 10.02
C VAL A 46 -13.18 -7.18 9.25
N LEU A 47 -12.27 -8.09 8.89
CA LEU A 47 -12.63 -9.29 8.13
C LEU A 47 -13.44 -10.29 8.95
N ASP A 48 -13.07 -10.48 10.22
CA ASP A 48 -13.72 -11.43 11.12
C ASP A 48 -15.13 -10.99 11.52
N ASN A 49 -15.37 -9.67 11.63
CA ASN A 49 -16.66 -9.13 12.06
C ASN A 49 -17.60 -8.71 10.91
N ASN A 50 -17.12 -8.64 9.66
CA ASN A 50 -17.96 -8.25 8.52
C ASN A 50 -18.43 -9.46 7.69
N VAL A 51 -19.61 -9.97 8.06
CA VAL A 51 -20.34 -11.03 7.33
C VAL A 51 -20.46 -10.77 5.82
N PRO A 52 -20.68 -9.53 5.33
CA PRO A 52 -20.70 -9.27 3.88
C PRO A 52 -19.37 -9.55 3.18
N LEU A 53 -18.23 -9.21 3.81
CA LEU A 53 -16.89 -9.43 3.24
C LEU A 53 -16.56 -10.93 3.19
N GLN A 54 -16.94 -11.67 4.21
CA GLN A 54 -16.81 -13.14 4.25
C GLN A 54 -17.63 -13.81 3.14
N LYS A 55 -18.86 -13.34 2.89
CA LYS A 55 -19.72 -13.84 1.80
C LYS A 55 -19.17 -13.52 0.40
N MET A 56 -18.44 -12.42 0.25
CA MET A 56 -17.70 -12.08 -0.97
C MET A 56 -16.38 -12.87 -1.10
N GLY A 57 -16.06 -13.72 -0.10
CA GLY A 57 -14.90 -14.60 -0.11
C GLY A 57 -13.59 -13.88 0.18
N TYR A 58 -13.60 -12.73 0.85
CA TYR A 58 -12.40 -12.10 1.39
C TYR A 58 -12.03 -12.80 2.71
N THR A 59 -10.91 -13.52 2.71
CA THR A 59 -10.32 -14.19 3.87
C THR A 59 -8.89 -13.70 4.06
N GLU A 60 -8.32 -13.82 5.28
CA GLU A 60 -6.91 -13.47 5.56
C GLU A 60 -5.95 -14.10 4.53
N GLU A 61 -6.20 -15.34 4.09
CA GLU A 61 -5.39 -16.03 3.08
C GLU A 61 -5.41 -15.35 1.70
N LYS A 62 -6.55 -14.78 1.27
CA LYS A 62 -6.64 -14.05 -0.01
C LYS A 62 -5.98 -12.68 0.02
N ILE A 63 -5.81 -12.09 1.20
CA ILE A 63 -5.19 -10.77 1.35
C ILE A 63 -3.67 -10.93 1.51
N LYS A 64 -3.20 -11.94 2.27
CA LYS A 64 -1.77 -12.28 2.38
C LYS A 64 -1.18 -12.85 1.08
N THR A 65 -1.99 -13.42 0.19
CA THR A 65 -1.52 -13.83 -1.15
C THR A 65 -1.28 -12.66 -2.10
N THR A 66 -1.70 -11.44 -1.76
CA THR A 66 -1.32 -10.23 -2.51
C THR A 66 0.10 -9.76 -2.19
N GLU A 67 0.70 -10.24 -1.09
CA GLU A 67 2.05 -9.81 -0.63
C GLU A 67 3.12 -10.91 -0.69
N LYS A 68 2.79 -12.13 -1.14
CA LYS A 68 3.82 -13.13 -1.46
C LYS A 68 4.33 -12.96 -2.89
N GLU A 69 5.50 -12.32 -2.98
CA GLU A 69 6.62 -12.65 -3.87
C GLU A 69 6.24 -12.85 -5.36
N SER A 70 6.19 -11.77 -6.13
CA SER A 70 7.34 -11.28 -6.92
C SER A 70 7.82 -12.24 -8.02
N GLU A 71 6.94 -12.56 -8.97
CA GLU A 71 7.39 -12.47 -10.35
C GLU A 71 7.41 -10.99 -10.75
N PRO A 72 8.34 -10.53 -11.59
CA PRO A 72 8.23 -9.19 -12.16
C PRO A 72 6.87 -9.10 -12.83
N GLN A 73 5.92 -8.35 -12.24
CA GLN A 73 4.61 -8.17 -12.81
C GLN A 73 4.81 -7.47 -14.14
N THR A 74 4.80 -8.27 -15.20
CA THR A 74 4.85 -7.73 -16.55
C THR A 74 3.56 -6.94 -16.73
N ILE A 75 3.65 -5.84 -17.48
CA ILE A 75 2.50 -5.04 -17.92
C ILE A 75 1.34 -5.93 -18.41
N MET A 76 1.67 -7.02 -19.10
CA MET A 76 0.74 -8.04 -19.57
C MET A 76 -0.08 -8.66 -18.43
N ASN A 77 0.53 -8.94 -17.28
CA ASN A 77 -0.12 -9.52 -16.11
C ASN A 77 -1.06 -8.53 -15.45
N ILE A 78 -0.69 -7.24 -15.39
CA ILE A 78 -1.55 -6.16 -14.87
C ILE A 78 -2.82 -6.03 -15.74
N ILE A 79 -2.67 -6.00 -17.07
CA ILE A 79 -3.80 -5.92 -18.00
C ILE A 79 -4.66 -7.18 -17.94
N ASN A 80 -4.05 -8.37 -17.91
CA ASN A 80 -4.80 -9.63 -17.82
C ASN A 80 -5.60 -9.71 -16.50
N ASN A 81 -5.02 -9.28 -15.38
CA ASN A 81 -5.71 -9.22 -14.08
C ASN A 81 -6.88 -8.24 -14.11
N LEU A 82 -6.69 -7.06 -14.70
CA LEU A 82 -7.76 -6.08 -14.90
C LEU A 82 -8.93 -6.68 -15.68
N ILE A 83 -8.65 -7.33 -16.81
CA ILE A 83 -9.68 -7.96 -17.65
C ILE A 83 -10.38 -9.09 -16.91
N SER A 84 -9.63 -9.93 -16.19
CA SER A 84 -10.19 -11.00 -15.37
C SER A 84 -11.17 -10.45 -14.34
N ASN A 85 -10.78 -9.41 -13.61
CA ASN A 85 -11.63 -8.74 -12.61
C ASN A 85 -12.91 -8.14 -13.23
N ILE A 86 -12.80 -7.54 -14.41
CA ILE A 86 -13.95 -7.00 -15.15
C ILE A 86 -14.90 -8.13 -15.60
N LYS A 87 -14.37 -9.28 -16.04
CA LYS A 87 -15.18 -10.45 -16.40
C LYS A 87 -15.90 -11.05 -15.20
N THR A 88 -15.22 -11.12 -14.05
CA THR A 88 -15.80 -11.63 -12.80
C THR A 88 -16.88 -10.70 -12.26
N ASN A 89 -16.71 -9.38 -12.40
CA ASN A 89 -17.71 -8.40 -11.96
C ASN A 89 -17.88 -7.24 -12.97
N PRO A 90 -18.71 -7.43 -14.02
CA PRO A 90 -18.90 -6.43 -15.08
C PRO A 90 -19.51 -5.12 -14.59
N SER A 91 -20.31 -5.18 -13.52
CA SER A 91 -21.05 -4.06 -12.94
C SER A 91 -20.13 -2.92 -12.45
N ILE A 92 -18.89 -3.26 -12.07
CA ILE A 92 -17.88 -2.33 -11.54
C ILE A 92 -16.73 -2.10 -12.54
N LYS A 93 -16.92 -2.44 -13.82
CA LYS A 93 -15.93 -2.23 -14.89
C LYS A 93 -15.32 -0.84 -14.89
N ILE A 94 -16.14 0.20 -14.77
CA ILE A 94 -15.71 1.60 -14.78
C ILE A 94 -14.73 1.88 -13.63
N ILE A 95 -14.98 1.30 -12.45
CA ILE A 95 -14.12 1.46 -11.27
C ILE A 95 -12.76 0.81 -11.51
N TYR A 96 -12.75 -0.41 -12.04
CA TYR A 96 -11.51 -1.11 -12.36
C TYR A 96 -10.65 -0.36 -13.38
N ILE A 97 -11.26 0.17 -14.44
CA ILE A 97 -10.55 0.94 -15.47
C ILE A 97 -10.04 2.26 -14.89
N LYS A 98 -10.83 2.94 -14.04
CA LYS A 98 -10.39 4.16 -13.38
C LYS A 98 -9.17 3.92 -12.49
N LEU A 99 -9.21 2.88 -11.65
CA LEU A 99 -8.07 2.48 -10.81
C LEU A 99 -6.83 2.09 -11.61
N PHE A 100 -7.00 1.57 -12.82
CA PHE A 100 -5.89 1.29 -13.72
C PHE A 100 -5.31 2.58 -14.30
N LEU A 101 -6.14 3.50 -14.76
CA LEU A 101 -5.72 4.79 -15.32
C LEU A 101 -5.06 5.69 -14.26
N ASP A 102 -5.44 5.57 -12.99
CA ASP A 102 -4.84 6.32 -11.89
C ASP A 102 -3.37 5.94 -11.63
N ARG A 103 -2.89 4.82 -12.16
CA ARG A 103 -1.48 4.38 -12.08
C ARG A 103 -0.55 5.06 -13.08
N PHE A 104 -1.09 5.90 -13.96
CA PHE A 104 -0.30 6.70 -14.89
C PHE A 104 -0.17 8.12 -14.33
N HIS A 105 1.07 8.54 -14.08
CA HIS A 105 1.39 9.90 -13.62
C HIS A 105 1.37 10.93 -14.75
N GLU A 106 1.58 10.51 -16.00
CA GLU A 106 1.72 11.42 -17.14
C GLU A 106 0.40 11.76 -17.84
N ILE A 107 -0.67 11.01 -17.55
CA ILE A 107 -1.98 11.21 -18.18
C ILE A 107 -2.79 12.21 -17.36
N SER A 108 -3.30 13.27 -18.00
CA SER A 108 -4.15 14.26 -17.33
C SER A 108 -5.52 13.68 -16.95
N ASP A 109 -6.19 14.25 -15.95
CA ASP A 109 -7.53 13.81 -15.55
C ASP A 109 -8.56 13.93 -16.69
N GLN A 110 -8.37 14.90 -17.59
CA GLN A 110 -9.21 15.05 -18.79
C GLN A 110 -8.99 13.92 -19.78
N ASP A 111 -7.74 13.52 -20.01
CA ASP A 111 -7.41 12.41 -20.90
C ASP A 111 -7.87 11.07 -20.30
N LYS A 112 -7.72 10.88 -18.98
CA LYS A 112 -8.26 9.71 -18.26
C LYS A 112 -9.77 9.59 -18.44
N ALA A 113 -10.50 10.71 -18.35
CA ALA A 113 -11.94 10.73 -18.57
C ALA A 113 -12.32 10.40 -20.02
N ALA A 114 -11.58 10.92 -21.00
CA ALA A 114 -11.77 10.62 -22.42
C ALA A 114 -11.53 9.14 -22.73
N ILE A 115 -10.46 8.55 -22.19
CA ILE A 115 -10.15 7.13 -22.32
C ILE A 115 -11.26 6.30 -21.69
N LEU A 116 -11.68 6.64 -20.46
CA LEU A 116 -12.75 5.93 -19.75
C LEU A 116 -14.06 5.94 -20.56
N GLN A 117 -14.38 7.05 -21.22
CA GLN A 117 -15.56 7.18 -22.07
C GLN A 117 -15.46 6.33 -23.34
N ASP A 118 -14.27 6.22 -23.95
CA ASP A 118 -14.02 5.40 -25.14
C ASP A 118 -14.06 3.88 -24.87
N VAL A 119 -13.74 3.47 -23.65
CA VAL A 119 -13.69 2.05 -23.26
C VAL A 119 -14.90 1.55 -22.48
N LYS A 120 -15.81 2.45 -22.08
CA LYS A 120 -17.00 2.14 -21.26
C LYS A 120 -17.85 1.03 -21.85
N ASP A 121 -18.10 1.07 -23.15
CA ASP A 121 -18.99 0.13 -23.85
C ASP A 121 -18.24 -0.98 -24.61
N VAL A 122 -16.90 -1.03 -24.48
CA VAL A 122 -16.06 -2.01 -25.16
C VAL A 122 -16.16 -3.38 -24.47
N ASP A 123 -16.27 -4.44 -25.28
CA ASP A 123 -16.26 -5.81 -24.78
C ASP A 123 -14.97 -6.10 -23.98
N PRO A 124 -15.03 -6.77 -22.81
CA PRO A 124 -13.86 -7.10 -22.00
C PRO A 124 -12.74 -7.82 -22.77
N ASP A 125 -13.08 -8.64 -23.77
CA ASP A 125 -12.09 -9.35 -24.61
C ASP A 125 -11.33 -8.40 -25.55
N LYS A 126 -11.98 -7.31 -25.99
CA LYS A 126 -11.38 -6.28 -26.85
C LYS A 126 -10.72 -5.15 -26.05
N LEU A 127 -10.95 -5.11 -24.75
CA LEU A 127 -10.39 -4.11 -23.86
C LEU A 127 -8.85 -4.19 -23.82
N LYS A 128 -8.31 -5.41 -23.95
CA LYS A 128 -6.87 -5.66 -24.01
C LYS A 128 -6.18 -4.87 -25.10
N ASP A 129 -6.75 -4.92 -26.30
CA ASP A 129 -6.18 -4.30 -27.50
C ASP A 129 -6.18 -2.77 -27.40
N LYS A 130 -7.13 -2.20 -26.63
CA LYS A 130 -7.19 -0.76 -26.35
C LYS A 130 -6.25 -0.32 -25.23
N LEU A 131 -6.04 -1.14 -24.20
CA LEU A 131 -5.23 -0.78 -23.04
C LEU A 131 -3.73 -1.06 -23.21
N LEU A 132 -3.36 -2.02 -24.06
CA LEU A 132 -1.95 -2.35 -24.31
C LEU A 132 -1.15 -1.18 -24.91
N PRO A 133 -1.67 -0.41 -25.89
CA PRO A 133 -0.99 0.77 -26.42
C PRO A 133 -0.78 1.87 -25.38
N LEU A 134 -1.72 2.05 -24.45
CA LEU A 134 -1.58 3.03 -23.36
C LEU A 134 -0.33 2.74 -22.52
N VAL A 135 -0.10 1.47 -22.18
CA VAL A 135 1.08 1.11 -21.40
C VAL A 135 2.38 1.16 -22.20
N SER A 136 2.31 1.01 -23.52
CA SER A 136 3.50 1.17 -24.37
C SER A 136 3.94 2.62 -24.54
N VAL A 137 3.00 3.57 -24.36
CA VAL A 137 3.23 5.01 -24.56
C VAL A 137 3.51 5.71 -23.25
N PHE A 138 2.85 5.32 -22.17
CA PHE A 138 2.93 5.96 -20.86
C PHE A 138 3.59 5.04 -19.83
N GLU A 139 4.47 5.60 -19.01
CA GLU A 139 5.09 4.86 -17.90
C GLU A 139 4.06 4.55 -16.81
N LEU A 140 4.01 3.28 -16.38
CA LEU A 140 3.25 2.84 -15.22
C LEU A 140 4.13 2.91 -13.98
N ASP A 141 3.56 3.39 -12.87
CA ASP A 141 4.18 3.21 -11.56
C ASP A 141 4.27 1.70 -11.23
N LYS A 142 5.48 1.28 -10.85
CA LYS A 142 5.78 -0.11 -10.45
C LYS A 142 5.47 -0.35 -8.99
#